data_AF-A0A957RL24-F1
#
_entry.id   AF-A0A957RL24-F1
#
_cell.length_a   1.000
_cell.length_b   1.000
_cell.length_c   1.000
_cell.angle_alpha   90.00
_cell.angle_beta   90.00
_cell.angle_gamma   90.00
#
_symmetry.space_group_name_H-M   'P 1'
#
loop_
_entity.id
_entity.type
_entity.pdbx_description
1 polymer ?
#
loop_
_entity_poly.entity_id
_entity_poly.type
_entity_poly.pdbx_seq_one_letter_code
_entity_poly.pdbx_strand_id
1 'polypeptide(L)'
;DVADFVGEFRDTMGGNLDIGAAFESMFAIIRKHHLVVPPRVNMLLLVIVQTEGTARQLDPEFDLTATLKSYGTDLLKRRFSPQQLQREAVRSFRDWSRLLKALPRETVNLLERTQRGELQIHVQQHGMQRPLDRLTYGIVVAAILLGSALMWAFAAPPV
;
A
#
# COMPACT_ATOMS: atom_id res chain seq x y z
N ASP A 1 -11.62 -13.32 -13.60
CA ASP A 1 -11.75 -13.36 -12.12
C ASP A 1 -11.67 -12.01 -11.44
N VAL A 2 -10.51 -11.39 -11.20
CA VAL A 2 -10.45 -10.10 -10.47
C VAL A 2 -11.05 -8.94 -11.28
N ALA A 3 -10.81 -8.92 -12.60
CA ALA A 3 -11.41 -7.93 -13.50
C ALA A 3 -12.94 -8.09 -13.59
N ASP A 4 -13.42 -9.34 -13.55
CA ASP A 4 -14.87 -9.63 -13.57
C ASP A 4 -15.52 -9.24 -12.24
N PHE A 5 -14.86 -9.51 -11.10
CA PHE A 5 -15.29 -9.04 -9.79
C PHE A 5 -15.36 -7.50 -9.73
N VAL A 6 -14.34 -6.80 -10.23
CA VAL A 6 -14.34 -5.32 -10.28
C VAL A 6 -15.42 -4.79 -11.23
N GLY A 7 -15.69 -5.48 -12.34
CA GLY A 7 -16.76 -5.13 -13.28
C GLY A 7 -18.14 -5.30 -12.67
N GLU A 8 -18.41 -6.47 -12.08
CA GLU A 8 -19.66 -6.82 -11.42
C GLU A 8 -19.98 -5.87 -10.25
N PHE A 9 -18.98 -5.52 -9.44
CA PHE A 9 -19.12 -4.57 -8.33
C PHE A 9 -19.40 -3.15 -8.78
N ARG A 10 -18.82 -2.75 -9.92
CA ARG A 10 -19.00 -1.40 -10.47
C ARG A 10 -20.43 -1.22 -11.00
N ASP A 11 -21.03 -2.27 -11.54
CA ASP A 11 -22.41 -2.24 -12.04
C ASP A 11 -23.44 -2.39 -10.91
N THR A 12 -23.15 -3.17 -9.86
CA THR A 12 -24.03 -3.27 -8.68
C THR A 12 -24.02 -2.02 -7.79
N MET A 13 -22.98 -1.18 -7.82
CA MET A 13 -22.98 0.12 -7.14
C MET A 13 -24.12 1.05 -7.61
N GLY A 14 -24.67 0.86 -8.82
CA GLY A 14 -25.86 1.56 -9.30
C GLY A 14 -27.19 1.00 -8.77
N GLY A 15 -27.19 -0.24 -8.26
CA GLY A 15 -28.38 -1.02 -7.90
C GLY A 15 -28.47 -1.38 -6.42
N ASN A 16 -28.94 -2.60 -6.13
CA ASN A 16 -28.97 -3.18 -4.79
C ASN A 16 -27.60 -3.82 -4.51
N LEU A 17 -26.73 -3.09 -3.81
CA LEU A 17 -25.46 -3.65 -3.38
C LEU A 17 -25.77 -4.73 -2.34
N ASP A 18 -25.15 -5.90 -2.43
CA ASP A 18 -25.18 -6.91 -1.36
C ASP A 18 -23.74 -7.13 -0.90
N ILE A 19 -23.42 -6.57 0.27
CA ILE A 19 -22.08 -6.60 0.86
C ILE A 19 -21.69 -8.04 1.25
N GLY A 20 -22.67 -8.88 1.60
CA GLY A 20 -22.42 -10.29 1.93
C GLY A 20 -21.96 -11.08 0.70
N ALA A 21 -22.70 -10.98 -0.41
CA ALA A 21 -22.35 -11.64 -1.67
C ALA A 21 -21.01 -11.14 -2.25
N ALA A 22 -20.74 -9.85 -2.09
CA ALA A 22 -19.47 -9.20 -2.39
C ALA A 22 -18.28 -9.81 -1.62
N PHE A 23 -18.43 -10.05 -0.33
CA PHE A 23 -17.38 -10.68 0.47
C PHE A 23 -17.19 -12.15 0.14
N GLU A 24 -18.27 -12.90 -0.10
CA GLU A 24 -18.17 -14.31 -0.50
C GLU A 24 -17.41 -14.49 -1.82
N SER A 25 -17.75 -13.68 -2.83
CA SER A 25 -17.06 -13.71 -4.13
C SER A 25 -15.59 -13.31 -4.00
N MET A 26 -15.27 -12.29 -3.22
CA MET A 26 -13.88 -11.91 -2.91
C MET A 26 -13.12 -13.07 -2.25
N PHE A 27 -13.70 -13.72 -1.23
CA PHE A 27 -13.08 -14.86 -0.56
C PHE A 27 -12.94 -16.08 -1.46
N ALA A 28 -13.88 -16.31 -2.39
CA ALA A 28 -13.77 -17.36 -3.39
C ALA A 28 -12.54 -17.16 -4.28
N ILE A 29 -12.26 -15.93 -4.72
CA ILE A 29 -11.09 -15.59 -5.53
C ILE A 29 -9.80 -15.79 -4.72
N ILE A 30 -9.78 -15.31 -3.48
CA ILE A 30 -8.63 -15.45 -2.56
C ILE A 30 -8.29 -16.93 -2.36
N ARG A 31 -9.31 -17.78 -2.12
CA ARG A 31 -9.13 -19.23 -1.96
C ARG A 31 -8.68 -19.89 -3.26
N LYS A 32 -9.30 -19.56 -4.40
CA LYS A 32 -8.98 -20.12 -5.72
C LYS A 32 -7.53 -19.87 -6.13
N HIS A 33 -6.99 -18.70 -5.78
CA HIS A 33 -5.62 -18.31 -6.13
C HIS A 33 -4.62 -18.41 -4.97
N HIS A 34 -5.01 -19.02 -3.84
CA HIS A 34 -4.19 -19.14 -2.63
C HIS A 34 -3.52 -17.83 -2.20
N LEU A 35 -4.24 -16.70 -2.34
CA LEU A 35 -3.72 -15.38 -1.99
C LEU A 35 -3.76 -15.18 -0.48
N VAL A 36 -2.72 -14.57 0.08
CA VAL A 36 -2.72 -14.12 1.47
C VAL A 36 -3.35 -12.74 1.54
N VAL A 37 -4.45 -12.62 2.29
CA VAL A 37 -5.10 -11.32 2.53
C VAL A 37 -4.18 -10.46 3.40
N PRO A 38 -3.81 -9.24 2.97
CA PRO A 38 -3.01 -8.35 3.80
C PRO A 38 -3.71 -8.08 5.15
N PRO A 39 -2.96 -8.05 6.27
CA PRO A 39 -3.56 -7.88 7.61
C PRO A 39 -4.48 -6.66 7.74
N ARG A 40 -4.15 -5.58 7.04
CA ARG A 40 -4.95 -4.34 7.03
C ARG A 40 -6.35 -4.55 6.43
N VAL A 41 -6.47 -5.37 5.39
CA VAL A 41 -7.77 -5.65 4.75
C VAL A 41 -8.63 -6.51 5.65
N ASN A 42 -8.03 -7.53 6.29
CA ASN A 42 -8.74 -8.38 7.24
C ASN A 42 -9.26 -7.59 8.45
N MET A 43 -8.45 -6.66 8.95
CA MET A 43 -8.84 -5.80 10.08
C MET A 43 -10.01 -4.87 9.71
N LEU A 44 -10.02 -4.31 8.49
CA LEU A 44 -11.15 -3.52 8.00
C LEU A 44 -12.43 -4.35 7.90
N LEU A 45 -12.33 -5.56 7.34
CA LEU A 45 -13.46 -6.48 7.26
C LEU A 45 -14.02 -6.80 8.65
N LEU A 46 -13.14 -7.14 9.60
CA LEU A 46 -13.53 -7.47 10.96
C LEU A 46 -14.29 -6.31 11.63
N VAL A 47 -13.81 -5.09 11.46
CA VAL A 47 -14.46 -3.88 11.99
C VAL A 47 -15.84 -3.68 11.36
N ILE A 48 -15.99 -3.88 10.05
CA ILE A 48 -17.27 -3.77 9.35
C ILE A 48 -18.27 -4.79 9.92
N VAL A 49 -17.86 -6.06 10.01
CA VAL A 49 -18.71 -7.15 10.52
C VAL A 49 -19.07 -6.93 11.98
N GLN A 50 -18.12 -6.50 12.83
CA GLN A 50 -18.39 -6.19 14.23
C GLN A 50 -19.37 -5.02 14.37
N THR A 51 -19.17 -3.96 13.58
CA THR A 51 -20.03 -2.77 13.63
C THR A 51 -21.45 -3.12 13.19
N GLU A 52 -21.60 -3.92 12.13
CA GLU A 52 -22.89 -4.42 11.69
C GLU A 52 -23.57 -5.29 12.75
N GLY A 53 -22.81 -6.22 13.35
CA GLY A 53 -23.31 -7.08 14.40
C GLY A 53 -23.77 -6.30 15.64
N THR A 54 -23.02 -5.29 16.05
CA THR A 54 -23.41 -4.40 17.16
C THR A 54 -24.61 -3.52 16.78
N ALA A 55 -24.65 -2.98 15.57
CA ALA A 55 -25.79 -2.16 15.11
C ALA A 55 -27.09 -2.98 15.05
N ARG A 56 -27.04 -4.21 14.54
CA ARG A 56 -28.19 -5.12 14.52
C ARG A 56 -28.68 -5.56 15.90
N GLN A 57 -27.81 -5.56 16.90
CA GLN A 57 -28.21 -5.80 18.28
C GLN A 57 -29.03 -4.64 18.87
N LEU A 58 -28.81 -3.41 18.40
CA LEU A 58 -29.57 -2.23 18.81
C LEU A 58 -30.84 -2.03 17.97
N ASP A 59 -30.75 -2.27 16.66
CA ASP A 59 -31.84 -2.14 15.70
C ASP A 59 -31.89 -3.40 14.80
N PRO A 60 -32.85 -4.31 15.00
CA PRO A 60 -32.96 -5.56 14.23
C PRO A 60 -33.17 -5.36 12.73
N GLU A 61 -33.69 -4.21 12.29
CA GLU A 61 -33.93 -3.91 10.87
C GLU A 61 -32.78 -3.11 10.23
N PHE A 62 -31.66 -2.96 10.93
CA PHE A 62 -30.51 -2.21 10.43
C PHE A 62 -29.91 -2.83 9.15
N ASP A 63 -30.04 -2.08 8.05
CA ASP A 63 -29.40 -2.39 6.76
C ASP A 63 -28.12 -1.55 6.58
N LEU A 64 -26.98 -2.21 6.80
CA LEU A 64 -25.66 -1.62 6.58
C LEU A 64 -25.47 -1.20 5.13
N THR A 65 -26.03 -1.94 4.19
CA THR A 65 -25.80 -1.71 2.76
C THR A 65 -26.52 -0.46 2.27
N ALA A 66 -27.78 -0.27 2.66
CA ALA A 66 -28.51 0.97 2.38
C ALA A 66 -27.80 2.20 2.98
N THR A 67 -27.30 2.06 4.21
CA THR A 67 -26.56 3.11 4.91
C THR A 67 -25.27 3.48 4.18
N LEU A 68 -24.48 2.47 3.80
CA LEU A 68 -23.23 2.68 3.04
C LEU A 68 -23.47 3.26 1.65
N LYS A 69 -24.58 2.89 0.99
CA LYS A 69 -24.97 3.47 -0.30
C LYS A 69 -25.22 4.98 -0.18
N SER A 70 -26.02 5.40 0.79
CA SER A 70 -26.30 6.82 1.04
C SER A 70 -25.01 7.59 1.33
N TYR A 71 -24.22 7.11 2.29
CA TYR A 71 -22.97 7.75 2.68
C TYR A 71 -21.94 7.79 1.54
N GLY A 72 -21.85 6.70 0.77
CA GLY A 72 -20.98 6.59 -0.41
C GLY A 72 -21.34 7.62 -1.47
N THR A 73 -22.62 7.81 -1.79
CA THR A 73 -23.04 8.80 -2.79
C THR A 73 -22.68 10.22 -2.38
N ASP A 74 -22.82 10.59 -1.11
CA ASP A 74 -22.46 11.92 -0.63
C ASP A 74 -20.94 12.14 -0.58
N LEU A 75 -20.17 11.10 -0.23
CA LEU A 75 -18.72 11.12 -0.32
C LEU A 75 -18.22 11.26 -1.75
N LEU A 76 -18.81 10.52 -2.70
CA LEU A 76 -18.47 10.63 -4.12
C LEU A 76 -18.79 12.04 -4.62
N LYS A 77 -19.95 12.61 -4.29
CA LYS A 77 -20.31 13.99 -4.66
C LYS A 77 -19.31 15.02 -4.09
N ARG A 78 -18.83 14.83 -2.86
CA ARG A 78 -17.83 15.70 -2.24
C ARG A 78 -16.45 15.55 -2.87
N ARG A 79 -16.04 14.32 -3.20
CA ARG A 79 -14.73 14.02 -3.79
C ARG A 79 -14.66 14.45 -5.26
N PHE A 80 -15.73 14.26 -6.01
CA PHE A 80 -15.89 14.75 -7.39
C PHE A 80 -16.52 16.15 -7.46
N SER A 81 -16.52 16.90 -6.35
CA SER A 81 -17.05 18.26 -6.38
C SER A 81 -16.23 19.11 -7.35
N PRO A 82 -16.88 19.96 -8.17
CA PRO A 82 -16.19 20.81 -9.14
C PRO A 82 -15.14 21.71 -8.48
N GLN A 83 -15.36 22.07 -7.21
CA GLN A 83 -14.40 22.85 -6.42
C GLN A 83 -13.11 22.07 -6.11
N GLN A 84 -13.18 20.76 -5.82
CA GLN A 84 -11.98 19.94 -5.62
C GLN A 84 -11.21 19.73 -6.93
N LEU A 85 -11.93 19.42 -8.02
CA LEU A 85 -11.31 19.30 -9.34
C LEU A 85 -10.60 20.59 -9.76
N GLN A 86 -11.23 21.76 -9.56
CA GLN A 86 -10.60 23.05 -9.85
C GLN A 86 -9.34 23.28 -9.00
N ARG A 87 -9.37 22.96 -7.70
CA ARG A 87 -8.20 23.11 -6.83
C ARG A 87 -7.05 22.20 -7.25
N GLU A 88 -7.34 21.00 -7.74
CA GLU A 88 -6.35 20.05 -8.22
C GLU A 88 -5.79 20.46 -9.60
N ALA A 89 -6.66 20.95 -10.49
CA ALA A 89 -6.27 21.51 -11.79
C ALA A 89 -5.38 22.76 -11.64
N VAL A 90 -5.72 23.69 -10.73
CA VAL A 90 -4.91 24.88 -10.44
C VAL A 90 -3.55 24.51 -9.85
N ARG A 91 -3.51 23.50 -8.96
CA ARG A 91 -2.25 22.98 -8.41
C ARG A 91 -1.39 22.39 -9.51
N SER A 92 -1.96 21.49 -10.33
CA SER A 92 -1.25 20.90 -11.47
C SER A 92 -0.75 21.96 -12.44
N PHE A 93 -1.60 22.92 -12.84
CA PHE A 93 -1.20 24.00 -13.74
C PHE A 93 -0.06 24.85 -13.17
N ARG A 94 -0.08 25.13 -11.86
CA ARG A 94 1.02 25.83 -11.18
C ARG A 94 2.30 25.03 -11.25
N ASP A 95 2.25 23.71 -11.07
CA ASP A 95 3.41 22.83 -11.17
C ASP A 95 3.98 22.81 -12.59
N TRP A 96 3.13 22.65 -13.60
CA TRP A 96 3.51 22.78 -15.01
C TRP A 96 4.13 24.14 -15.33
N SER A 97 3.57 25.24 -14.81
CA SER A 97 4.11 26.58 -15.02
C SER A 97 5.49 26.78 -14.38
N ARG A 98 5.74 26.15 -13.22
CA ARG A 98 7.04 26.18 -12.54
C ARG A 98 8.08 25.39 -13.35
N LEU A 99 7.72 24.23 -13.84
CA LEU A 99 8.59 23.40 -14.69
C LEU A 99 8.95 24.12 -15.99
N LEU A 100 7.97 24.70 -16.71
CA LEU A 100 8.21 25.44 -17.95
C LEU A 100 9.09 26.69 -17.75
N LYS A 101 8.98 27.37 -16.60
CA LYS A 101 9.84 28.51 -16.26
C LYS A 101 11.26 28.08 -15.84
N ALA A 102 11.41 26.92 -15.21
CA ALA A 102 12.70 26.41 -14.75
C ALA A 102 13.49 25.71 -15.86
N LEU A 103 12.79 25.04 -16.79
CA LEU A 103 13.36 24.29 -17.90
C LEU A 103 14.42 25.05 -18.71
N PRO A 104 14.19 26.28 -19.22
CA PRO A 104 15.17 26.96 -20.07
C PRO A 104 16.48 27.27 -19.33
N ARG A 105 16.42 27.59 -18.03
CA ARG A 105 17.63 27.85 -17.23
C ARG A 105 18.45 26.59 -17.01
N GLU A 106 17.79 25.47 -16.69
CA GLU A 106 18.51 24.22 -16.48
C GLU A 106 19.06 23.62 -17.78
N THR A 107 18.33 23.74 -18.90
CA THR A 107 18.84 23.28 -20.20
C THR A 107 20.06 24.08 -20.66
N VAL A 108 20.05 25.41 -20.52
CA VAL A 108 21.23 26.23 -20.85
C VAL A 108 22.43 25.86 -19.98
N ASN A 109 22.23 25.70 -18.67
CA ASN A 109 23.30 25.30 -17.75
C ASN A 109 23.85 23.89 -18.06
N LEU A 110 22.99 22.93 -18.42
CA LEU A 110 23.40 21.59 -18.84
C LEU A 110 24.17 21.63 -20.17
N LEU A 111 23.73 22.44 -21.13
CA LEU A 111 24.39 22.57 -22.43
C LEU A 111 25.76 23.23 -22.29
N GLU A 112 25.89 24.27 -21.47
CA GLU A 112 27.17 24.90 -21.15
C GLU A 112 28.14 23.97 -20.40
N ARG A 113 27.64 23.14 -19.47
CA ARG A 113 28.46 22.13 -18.77
C ARG A 113 28.89 21.00 -19.70
N THR A 114 28.05 20.64 -20.67
CA THR A 114 28.37 19.67 -21.71
C THR A 114 29.45 20.20 -22.65
N GLN A 115 29.33 21.45 -23.10
CA GLN A 115 30.33 22.10 -23.96
C GLN A 115 31.69 22.27 -23.24
N ARG A 116 31.68 22.49 -21.93
CA ARG A 116 32.90 22.58 -21.10
C ARG A 116 33.50 21.23 -20.72
N GLY A 117 32.84 20.12 -21.03
CA GLY A 117 33.33 18.77 -20.69
C GLY A 117 33.29 18.43 -19.19
N GLU A 118 32.64 19.24 -18.36
CA GLU A 118 32.60 19.09 -16.89
C GLU A 118 31.44 18.21 -16.39
N LEU A 119 30.91 17.34 -17.26
CA LEU A 119 29.74 16.53 -16.96
C LEU A 119 30.12 15.36 -16.03
N GLN A 120 30.26 15.65 -14.74
CA GLN A 120 30.52 14.65 -13.71
C GLN A 120 29.23 13.89 -13.37
N ILE A 121 29.05 12.73 -13.99
CA ILE A 121 27.98 11.80 -13.65
C ILE A 121 28.32 11.12 -12.32
N HIS A 122 27.79 11.65 -11.22
CA HIS A 122 27.83 10.98 -9.92
C HIS A 122 26.80 9.84 -9.90
N VAL A 123 27.21 8.65 -10.34
CA VAL A 123 26.41 7.43 -10.17
C VAL A 123 26.52 6.99 -8.70
N GLN A 124 25.60 7.45 -7.85
CA GLN A 124 25.45 6.90 -6.51
C GLN A 124 24.83 5.50 -6.59
N GLN A 125 25.66 4.47 -6.75
CA GLN A 125 25.24 3.07 -6.64
C GLN A 125 24.82 2.76 -5.20
N HIS A 126 23.54 2.95 -4.88
CA HIS A 126 22.91 2.60 -3.59
C HIS A 126 22.74 1.08 -3.35
N GLY A 127 23.56 0.24 -3.97
CA GLY A 127 23.29 -1.21 -4.06
C GLY A 127 24.27 -2.15 -3.38
N MET A 128 25.47 -1.72 -2.96
CA MET A 128 26.56 -2.66 -2.65
C MET A 128 26.89 -2.85 -1.17
N GLN A 129 26.12 -2.29 -0.23
CA GLN A 129 26.42 -2.47 1.21
C GLN A 129 25.72 -3.68 1.84
N ARG A 130 24.72 -4.28 1.19
CA ARG A 130 23.95 -5.40 1.77
C ARG A 130 24.62 -6.78 1.81
N PRO A 131 25.65 -7.13 1.00
CA PRO A 131 26.25 -8.47 1.08
C PRO A 131 27.15 -8.70 2.29
N LEU A 132 27.73 -7.65 2.88
CA LEU A 132 28.68 -7.76 3.99
C LEU A 132 28.01 -8.15 5.31
N ASP A 133 26.81 -7.66 5.56
CA ASP A 133 26.09 -7.91 6.82
C ASP A 133 25.75 -9.39 7.01
N ARG A 134 25.37 -10.10 5.93
CA ARG A 134 24.98 -11.52 6.00
C ARG A 134 26.13 -12.44 6.40
N LEU A 135 27.35 -12.15 5.96
CA LEU A 135 28.54 -12.91 6.33
C LEU A 135 28.89 -12.72 7.81
N THR A 136 28.81 -11.48 8.29
CA THR A 136 29.05 -11.17 9.70
C THR A 136 28.03 -11.86 10.61
N TYR A 137 26.74 -11.82 10.27
CA TYR A 137 25.71 -12.54 11.03
C TYR A 137 25.91 -14.05 11.01
N GLY A 138 26.32 -14.63 9.87
CA GLY A 138 26.62 -16.06 9.77
C GLY A 138 27.76 -16.50 10.69
N ILE A 139 28.84 -15.72 10.75
CA ILE A 139 30.00 -16.00 11.61
C ILE A 139 29.62 -15.89 13.09
N VAL A 140 28.86 -14.87 13.49
CA VAL A 140 28.40 -14.71 14.88
C VAL A 140 27.52 -15.88 15.31
N VAL A 141 26.57 -16.30 14.47
CA VAL A 141 25.70 -17.46 14.76
C VAL A 141 26.52 -18.75 14.87
N ALA A 142 27.48 -18.97 13.97
CA ALA A 142 28.36 -20.14 14.03
C ALA A 142 29.21 -20.16 15.31
N ALA A 143 29.76 -19.02 15.73
CA ALA A 143 30.53 -18.89 16.96
C ALA A 143 29.68 -19.18 18.21
N ILE A 144 28.44 -18.67 18.26
CA ILE A 144 27.50 -18.92 19.36
C ILE A 144 27.14 -20.41 19.43
N LEU A 145 26.85 -21.04 18.28
CA LEU A 145 26.52 -22.47 18.23
C LEU A 145 27.70 -23.34 18.69
N LEU A 146 28.91 -23.03 18.25
CA LEU A 146 30.12 -23.73 18.68
C LEU A 146 30.39 -23.52 20.18
N GLY A 147 30.23 -22.29 20.68
CA GLY A 147 30.37 -21.99 22.11
C GLY A 147 29.35 -22.75 22.96
N SER A 148 28.08 -22.77 22.54
CA SER A 148 27.01 -23.52 23.21
C SER A 148 27.26 -25.03 23.19
N ALA A 149 27.70 -25.58 22.06
CA ALA A 149 28.04 -26.99 21.93
C ALA A 149 29.24 -27.38 22.82
N LEU A 150 30.26 -26.52 22.90
CA LEU A 150 31.41 -26.73 23.79
C LEU A 150 31.02 -26.65 25.26
N MET A 151 30.20 -25.67 25.67
CA MET A 151 29.69 -25.59 27.05
C MET A 151 28.91 -26.85 27.43
N TRP A 152 28.11 -27.37 26.50
CA TRP A 152 27.36 -28.60 26.71
C TRP A 152 28.26 -29.84 26.76
N ALA A 153 29.25 -29.92 25.88
CA ALA A 153 30.21 -31.02 25.84
C ALA A 153 31.13 -31.09 27.08
N PHE A 154 31.46 -29.94 27.67
CA PHE A 154 32.31 -29.86 28.86
C PHE A 154 31.55 -29.95 30.20
N ALA A 155 30.22 -30.11 30.19
CA ALA A 155 29.39 -30.23 31.40
C ALA A 155 29.81 -29.26 32.52
N ALA A 156 30.04 -27.99 32.16
CA ALA A 156 30.49 -26.99 33.13
C ALA A 156 29.41 -26.78 34.20
N PRO A 157 29.74 -26.92 35.52
CA PRO A 157 28.79 -26.60 36.57
C PRO A 157 28.46 -25.09 36.55
N PRO A 158 27.22 -24.70 36.90
CA PRO A 158 26.77 -23.33 36.81
C PRO A 158 27.57 -22.41 37.74
N VAL A 159 28.04 -21.28 37.21
CA VAL A 159 28.41 -20.09 37.98
C VAL A 159 27.29 -19.06 37.91
#